data_AF-A0A9W4II31-F1
#
_entry.id   AF-A0A9W4II31-F1
#
_cell.length_a   1.000
_cell.length_b   1.000
_cell.length_c   1.000
_cell.angle_alpha   90.00
_cell.angle_beta   90.00
_cell.angle_gamma   90.00
#
_symmetry.space_group_name_H-M   'P 1'
#
loop_
_entity.id
_entity.type
_entity.pdbx_description
1 polymer ?
#
loop_
_entity_poly.entity_id
_entity_poly.type
_entity_poly.pdbx_seq_one_letter_code
_entity_poly.pdbx_strand_id
1 'polypeptide(L)'
;MSHSSCALLALAALSSLSSAKEVGYFDSSSCADPKGFATCYENADTTYSNCVNNNCAGGGESCYNSCGGSTSCMNEQCPGLGVDCINACECERSALQIDCAGQSCWNKVYSCEYQATALDYISFCLNPDRDGLPYWPTPDDVPDSCSCNTGQIEQKLYLINNQMNTCSNNQTNIGQVMTNVDAITEYAQACICCSFSAIISAYDPTPELKEHFFTFLLLMMLFSIWGTCPDTQPSLLAADEWFVGLLNPGHWEDCGPYLEKYDCAGDLGFGRADAGGITKFYSPGNLPANGTKSLYNLDGVVSTPVSGDVFTWTFASSLVHTVTVSSADATATGAKASGGNDVTATGTGTSTATGTAESDVKSGVGSSLRVPSWTIASIFGILALSTL
;
A
#
# COMPACT_ATOMS: atom_id res chain seq x y z
N MET A 1 -73.24 12.23 -26.12
CA MET A 1 -72.81 13.64 -26.15
C MET A 1 -71.42 13.73 -25.54
N SER A 2 -70.44 14.26 -26.30
CA SER A 2 -69.13 14.86 -25.90
C SER A 2 -68.18 14.05 -24.99
N HIS A 3 -67.09 13.44 -25.49
CA HIS A 3 -65.72 13.98 -25.71
C HIS A 3 -64.98 14.47 -24.45
N SER A 4 -63.92 13.78 -24.01
CA SER A 4 -62.52 14.17 -24.29
C SER A 4 -61.47 13.40 -23.46
N SER A 5 -60.37 13.07 -24.16
CA SER A 5 -59.15 12.39 -23.73
C SER A 5 -58.31 13.18 -22.71
N CYS A 6 -57.57 12.49 -21.85
CA CYS A 6 -56.25 12.96 -21.39
C CYS A 6 -55.36 11.77 -21.02
N ALA A 7 -54.31 11.57 -21.82
CA ALA A 7 -53.27 10.59 -21.59
C ALA A 7 -52.47 10.95 -20.34
N LEU A 8 -52.29 10.00 -19.42
CA LEU A 8 -51.29 10.07 -18.36
C LEU A 8 -50.11 9.20 -18.77
N LEU A 9 -49.06 9.88 -19.23
CA LEU A 9 -47.70 9.34 -19.34
C LEU A 9 -47.26 8.84 -17.96
N ALA A 10 -47.16 7.53 -17.79
CA ALA A 10 -46.40 6.96 -16.69
C ALA A 10 -44.91 7.20 -16.99
N LEU A 11 -44.34 8.25 -16.40
CA LEU A 11 -42.89 8.33 -16.20
C LEU A 11 -42.51 7.20 -15.23
N ALA A 12 -42.10 6.06 -15.78
CA ALA A 12 -41.34 5.09 -15.03
C ALA A 12 -39.97 5.74 -14.72
N ALA A 13 -39.83 6.26 -13.50
CA ALA A 13 -38.53 6.54 -12.92
C ALA A 13 -37.81 5.18 -12.79
N LEU A 14 -37.04 4.83 -13.81
CA LEU A 14 -36.01 3.81 -13.71
C LEU A 14 -34.93 4.37 -12.78
N SER A 15 -35.14 4.26 -11.47
CA SER A 15 -34.03 4.25 -10.52
C SER A 15 -33.19 3.02 -10.89
N SER A 16 -32.16 3.21 -11.70
CA SER A 16 -31.14 2.21 -11.93
C SER A 16 -30.53 1.89 -10.58
N LEU A 17 -30.96 0.77 -9.99
CA LEU A 17 -30.20 0.05 -8.99
C LEU A 17 -28.88 -0.31 -9.69
N SER A 18 -27.87 0.56 -9.58
CA SER A 18 -26.51 0.19 -9.95
C SER A 18 -26.09 -0.87 -8.97
N SER A 19 -26.11 -2.13 -9.39
CA SER A 19 -25.42 -3.18 -8.65
C SER A 19 -23.98 -2.72 -8.44
N ALA A 20 -23.53 -2.66 -7.18
CA ALA A 20 -22.14 -2.39 -6.83
C ALA A 20 -21.24 -3.34 -7.63
N LYS A 21 -20.32 -2.79 -8.44
CA LYS A 21 -19.28 -3.56 -9.13
C LYS A 21 -17.98 -3.35 -8.36
N GLU A 22 -17.47 -4.41 -7.75
CA GLU A 22 -16.10 -4.41 -7.24
C GLU A 22 -15.13 -4.29 -8.43
N VAL A 23 -14.26 -3.29 -8.40
CA VAL A 23 -13.20 -3.07 -9.41
C VAL A 23 -11.87 -2.82 -8.71
N GLY A 24 -10.88 -3.68 -8.97
CA GLY A 24 -9.64 -3.70 -8.19
C GLY A 24 -9.91 -3.93 -6.69
N TYR A 25 -9.53 -2.95 -5.86
CA TYR A 25 -9.80 -2.93 -4.42
C TYR A 25 -11.09 -2.21 -4.04
N PHE A 26 -11.68 -1.44 -4.95
CA PHE A 26 -12.78 -0.52 -4.66
C PHE A 26 -14.16 -1.15 -4.89
N ASP A 27 -15.12 -0.72 -4.09
CA ASP A 27 -16.53 -0.70 -4.49
C ASP A 27 -16.80 0.58 -5.30
N SER A 28 -16.95 0.44 -6.62
CA SER A 28 -17.19 1.57 -7.52
C SER A 28 -18.44 2.38 -7.16
N SER A 29 -19.43 1.79 -6.48
CA SER A 29 -20.65 2.50 -6.08
C SER A 29 -20.40 3.61 -5.06
N SER A 30 -19.26 3.56 -4.37
CA SER A 30 -18.84 4.55 -3.38
C SER A 30 -18.06 5.74 -3.97
N CYS A 31 -17.73 5.70 -5.26
CA CYS A 31 -16.99 6.75 -5.96
C CYS A 31 -17.88 7.93 -6.39
N ALA A 32 -17.26 9.08 -6.63
CA ALA A 32 -17.94 10.29 -7.11
C ALA A 32 -18.62 10.10 -8.48
N ASP A 33 -17.98 9.35 -9.38
CA ASP A 33 -18.55 8.86 -10.64
C ASP A 33 -18.41 7.33 -10.72
N PRO A 34 -19.38 6.56 -10.18
CA PRO A 34 -19.31 5.10 -10.15
C PRO A 34 -19.15 4.45 -11.52
N LYS A 35 -19.86 4.99 -12.52
CA LYS A 35 -19.84 4.42 -13.88
C LYS A 35 -18.53 4.77 -14.58
N GLY A 36 -18.10 6.03 -14.50
CA GLY A 36 -16.82 6.47 -15.04
C GLY A 36 -15.66 5.69 -14.45
N PHE A 37 -15.68 5.48 -13.14
CA PHE A 37 -14.64 4.71 -12.45
C PHE A 37 -14.60 3.25 -12.90
N ALA A 38 -15.75 2.56 -12.93
CA ALA A 38 -15.82 1.17 -13.39
C ALA A 38 -15.37 0.99 -14.84
N THR A 39 -15.77 1.92 -15.73
CA THR A 39 -15.32 1.91 -17.14
C THR A 39 -13.82 2.21 -17.25
N CYS A 40 -13.29 3.12 -16.43
CA CYS A 40 -11.87 3.44 -16.44
C CYS A 40 -11.01 2.24 -16.03
N TYR A 41 -11.39 1.52 -14.96
CA TYR A 41 -10.71 0.30 -14.55
C TYR A 41 -10.78 -0.80 -15.62
N GLU A 42 -11.92 -0.99 -16.27
CA GLU A 42 -12.06 -1.96 -17.36
C GLU A 42 -11.15 -1.63 -18.55
N ASN A 43 -10.95 -0.35 -18.85
CA ASN A 43 -9.97 0.10 -19.85
C ASN A 43 -8.53 -0.18 -19.40
N ALA A 44 -8.19 0.08 -18.13
CA ALA A 44 -6.87 -0.24 -17.58
C ALA A 44 -6.56 -1.75 -17.66
N ASP A 45 -7.52 -2.61 -17.29
CA ASP A 45 -7.40 -4.06 -17.40
C ASP A 45 -7.28 -4.53 -18.86
N THR A 46 -7.99 -3.88 -19.78
CA THR A 46 -7.86 -4.13 -21.21
C THR A 46 -6.46 -3.76 -21.72
N THR A 47 -5.93 -2.61 -21.32
CA THR A 47 -4.57 -2.18 -21.65
C THR A 47 -3.53 -3.17 -21.14
N TYR A 48 -3.66 -3.60 -19.88
CA TYR A 48 -2.82 -4.64 -19.31
C TYR A 48 -2.83 -5.94 -20.13
N SER A 49 -4.02 -6.43 -20.45
CA SER A 49 -4.22 -7.64 -21.26
C SER A 49 -3.50 -7.52 -22.61
N ASN A 50 -3.67 -6.37 -23.27
CA ASN A 50 -3.02 -6.08 -24.54
C ASN A 50 -1.50 -5.99 -24.41
N CYS A 51 -0.99 -5.34 -23.34
CA CYS A 51 0.44 -5.26 -23.06
C CYS A 51 1.06 -6.65 -22.92
N VAL A 52 0.45 -7.50 -22.09
CA VAL A 52 0.94 -8.88 -21.84
C VAL A 52 0.92 -9.70 -23.13
N ASN A 53 -0.21 -9.68 -23.85
CA ASN A 53 -0.38 -10.46 -25.08
C ASN A 53 0.59 -10.04 -26.19
N ASN A 54 0.94 -8.76 -26.28
CA ASN A 54 1.79 -8.24 -27.35
C ASN A 54 3.28 -8.33 -27.04
N ASN A 55 3.68 -8.23 -25.77
CA ASN A 55 5.09 -7.99 -25.41
C ASN A 55 5.75 -9.15 -24.65
N CYS A 56 5.00 -9.98 -23.92
CA CYS A 56 5.59 -10.94 -22.98
C CYS A 56 5.83 -12.35 -23.56
N ALA A 57 6.30 -12.43 -24.82
CA ALA A 57 6.30 -13.65 -25.64
C ALA A 57 6.72 -14.96 -24.92
N GLY A 58 5.74 -15.88 -24.80
CA GLY A 58 5.89 -17.24 -24.23
C GLY A 58 4.57 -17.96 -23.88
N GLY A 59 3.41 -17.27 -23.87
CA GLY A 59 2.12 -17.90 -23.57
C GLY A 59 0.93 -16.99 -23.90
N GLY A 60 0.79 -16.65 -25.18
CA GLY A 60 -0.19 -15.67 -25.68
C GLY A 60 -1.65 -16.10 -25.47
N GLU A 61 -2.46 -15.19 -24.94
CA GLU A 61 -3.93 -15.21 -24.80
C GLU A 61 -4.56 -16.41 -24.05
N SER A 62 -4.22 -17.66 -24.38
CA SER A 62 -4.78 -18.86 -23.75
C SER A 62 -4.39 -19.00 -22.28
N CYS A 63 -3.14 -18.69 -21.92
CA CYS A 63 -2.69 -18.67 -20.52
C CYS A 63 -3.43 -17.57 -19.74
N TYR A 64 -3.45 -16.35 -20.27
CA TYR A 64 -4.15 -15.20 -19.67
C TYR A 64 -5.62 -15.52 -19.41
N ASN A 65 -6.32 -16.05 -20.43
CA ASN A 65 -7.72 -16.45 -20.32
C ASN A 65 -7.92 -17.62 -19.34
N SER A 66 -6.99 -18.57 -19.28
CA SER A 66 -7.04 -19.71 -18.34
C SER A 66 -6.81 -19.28 -16.89
N CYS A 67 -6.00 -18.25 -16.67
CA CYS A 67 -5.72 -17.67 -15.37
C CYS A 67 -6.68 -16.52 -14.99
N GLY A 68 -7.60 -16.13 -15.88
CA GLY A 68 -8.50 -14.99 -15.67
C GLY A 68 -7.77 -13.69 -15.33
N GLY A 69 -6.56 -13.49 -15.87
CA GLY A 69 -5.71 -12.33 -15.56
C GLY A 69 -5.02 -12.33 -14.18
N SER A 70 -5.11 -13.40 -13.40
CA SER A 70 -4.41 -13.51 -12.11
C SER A 70 -2.89 -13.60 -12.28
N THR A 71 -2.15 -12.64 -11.73
CA THR A 71 -0.68 -12.58 -11.76
C THR A 71 -0.03 -13.76 -11.05
N SER A 72 -0.56 -14.16 -9.89
CA SER A 72 -0.09 -15.34 -9.15
C SER A 72 -0.22 -16.63 -9.97
N CYS A 73 -1.37 -16.82 -10.64
CA CYS A 73 -1.59 -17.94 -11.55
C CYS A 73 -0.65 -17.91 -12.75
N MET A 74 -0.48 -16.74 -13.38
CA MET A 74 0.39 -16.62 -14.56
C MET A 74 1.87 -16.88 -14.22
N ASN A 75 2.33 -16.42 -13.06
CA ASN A 75 3.70 -16.67 -12.59
C ASN A 75 3.97 -18.16 -12.31
N GLU A 76 2.95 -18.89 -11.83
CA GLU A 76 3.09 -20.31 -11.46
C GLU A 76 2.84 -21.25 -12.65
N GLN A 77 1.83 -20.96 -13.47
CA GLN A 77 1.31 -21.87 -14.48
C GLN A 77 1.78 -21.56 -15.91
N CYS A 78 2.44 -20.42 -16.14
CA CYS A 78 2.87 -19.99 -17.48
C CYS A 78 4.37 -19.69 -17.55
N PRO A 79 5.22 -20.73 -17.39
CA PRO A 79 6.66 -20.62 -17.48
C PRO A 79 7.06 -20.25 -18.92
N GLY A 80 7.35 -18.97 -19.14
CA GLY A 80 7.69 -18.43 -20.46
C GLY A 80 7.23 -16.99 -20.66
N LEU A 81 6.22 -16.53 -19.90
CA LEU A 81 5.94 -15.11 -19.76
C LEU A 81 7.04 -14.52 -18.88
N GLY A 82 7.94 -13.70 -19.43
CA GLY A 82 9.00 -13.08 -18.63
C GLY A 82 8.39 -12.30 -17.46
N VAL A 83 8.69 -12.67 -16.22
CA VAL A 83 8.15 -12.04 -15.00
C VAL A 83 8.38 -10.52 -15.03
N ASP A 84 9.54 -10.07 -15.53
CA ASP A 84 9.85 -8.66 -15.72
C ASP A 84 8.88 -7.95 -16.68
N CYS A 85 8.41 -8.67 -17.71
CA CYS A 85 7.44 -8.13 -18.66
C CYS A 85 6.03 -8.02 -18.02
N ILE A 86 5.62 -9.03 -17.25
CA ILE A 86 4.35 -8.96 -16.51
C ILE A 86 4.37 -7.80 -15.52
N ASN A 87 5.47 -7.62 -14.79
CA ASN A 87 5.64 -6.50 -13.87
C ASN A 87 5.62 -5.14 -14.60
N ALA A 88 6.24 -5.04 -15.77
CA ALA A 88 6.18 -3.82 -16.58
C ALA A 88 4.75 -3.48 -17.04
N CYS A 89 3.99 -4.48 -17.49
CA CYS A 89 2.57 -4.28 -17.85
C CYS A 89 1.72 -3.94 -16.62
N GLU A 90 2.00 -4.55 -15.46
CA GLU A 90 1.32 -4.23 -14.20
C GLU A 90 1.61 -2.81 -13.71
N CYS A 91 2.84 -2.33 -13.90
CA CYS A 91 3.23 -0.96 -13.61
C CYS A 91 2.39 0.05 -14.42
N GLU A 92 2.22 -0.19 -15.73
CA GLU A 92 1.36 0.64 -16.59
C GLU A 92 -0.11 0.57 -16.15
N ARG A 93 -0.62 -0.64 -15.85
CA ARG A 93 -1.98 -0.82 -15.35
C ARG A 93 -2.24 -0.02 -14.07
N SER A 94 -1.33 -0.13 -13.11
CA SER A 94 -1.45 0.52 -11.81
C SER A 94 -1.40 2.05 -11.94
N ALA A 95 -0.58 2.57 -12.86
CA ALA A 95 -0.57 3.98 -13.20
C ALA A 95 -1.93 4.47 -13.75
N LEU A 96 -2.54 3.71 -14.67
CA LEU A 96 -3.87 4.03 -15.18
C LEU A 96 -4.94 3.94 -14.09
N GLN A 97 -4.83 3.00 -13.15
CA GLN A 97 -5.76 2.91 -12.02
C GLN A 97 -5.65 4.10 -11.07
N ILE A 98 -4.44 4.66 -10.89
CA ILE A 98 -4.23 5.92 -10.18
C ILE A 98 -4.91 7.08 -10.91
N ASP A 99 -4.81 7.15 -12.23
CA ASP A 99 -5.55 8.14 -13.04
C ASP A 99 -7.06 7.98 -12.84
N CYS A 100 -7.57 6.75 -12.87
CA CYS A 100 -8.98 6.44 -12.66
C CYS A 100 -9.47 6.93 -11.30
N ALA A 101 -8.68 6.73 -10.23
CA ALA A 101 -9.00 7.21 -8.90
C ALA A 101 -9.06 8.74 -8.87
N GLY A 102 -8.05 9.43 -9.39
CA GLY A 102 -8.05 10.89 -9.45
C GLY A 102 -9.16 11.47 -10.35
N GLN A 103 -9.54 10.76 -11.41
CA GLN A 103 -10.57 11.19 -12.34
C GLN A 103 -11.99 10.99 -11.78
N SER A 104 -12.32 9.77 -11.35
CA SER A 104 -13.71 9.36 -11.10
C SER A 104 -13.99 8.93 -9.67
N CYS A 105 -12.97 8.71 -8.85
CA CYS A 105 -13.09 8.30 -7.45
C CYS A 105 -12.29 9.19 -6.51
N TRP A 106 -12.20 10.48 -6.86
CA TRP A 106 -11.40 11.49 -6.14
C TRP A 106 -11.84 11.64 -4.67
N ASN A 107 -13.06 11.22 -4.35
CA ASN A 107 -13.62 11.23 -3.00
C ASN A 107 -13.11 10.08 -2.11
N LYS A 108 -12.34 9.14 -2.66
CA LYS A 108 -11.80 7.94 -2.00
C LYS A 108 -10.27 7.81 -2.11
N VAL A 109 -9.57 8.87 -2.52
CA VAL A 109 -8.11 8.83 -2.78
C VAL A 109 -7.23 8.71 -1.53
N TYR A 110 -7.80 8.70 -0.33
CA TYR A 110 -7.08 8.45 0.92
C TYR A 110 -7.41 7.10 1.57
N SER A 111 -8.37 6.39 0.98
CA SER A 111 -8.82 5.09 1.45
C SER A 111 -7.74 4.03 1.40
N CYS A 112 -7.90 2.96 2.17
CA CYS A 112 -7.05 1.77 2.14
C CYS A 112 -6.98 1.17 0.72
N GLU A 113 -8.08 1.25 -0.03
CA GLU A 113 -8.21 0.77 -1.40
C GLU A 113 -7.28 1.55 -2.35
N TYR A 114 -7.26 2.88 -2.23
CA TYR A 114 -6.33 3.70 -3.00
C TYR A 114 -4.88 3.40 -2.62
N GLN A 115 -4.61 3.30 -1.32
CA GLN A 115 -3.29 3.00 -0.83
C GLN A 115 -2.77 1.64 -1.36
N ALA A 116 -3.63 0.63 -1.48
CA ALA A 116 -3.27 -0.64 -2.12
C ALA A 116 -2.93 -0.48 -3.62
N THR A 117 -3.70 0.31 -4.37
CA THR A 117 -3.39 0.61 -5.78
C THR A 117 -2.06 1.34 -5.93
N ALA A 118 -1.75 2.31 -5.04
CA ALA A 118 -0.46 2.99 -5.04
C ALA A 118 0.71 2.05 -4.70
N LEU A 119 0.51 1.09 -3.79
CA LEU A 119 1.48 0.06 -3.47
C LEU A 119 1.74 -0.90 -4.64
N ASP A 120 0.71 -1.28 -5.40
CA ASP A 120 0.89 -2.08 -6.62
C ASP A 120 1.79 -1.34 -7.63
N TYR A 121 1.53 -0.05 -7.85
CA TYR A 121 2.39 0.79 -8.68
C TYR A 121 3.85 0.76 -8.19
N ILE A 122 4.06 0.99 -6.89
CA ILE A 122 5.38 1.00 -6.27
C ILE A 122 6.11 -0.34 -6.42
N SER A 123 5.39 -1.45 -6.30
CA SER A 123 5.95 -2.80 -6.30
C SER A 123 6.28 -3.32 -7.69
N PHE A 124 5.47 -2.99 -8.70
CA PHE A 124 5.65 -3.49 -10.06
C PHE A 124 6.53 -2.58 -10.92
N CYS A 125 6.56 -1.28 -10.64
CA CYS A 125 7.37 -0.35 -11.40
C CYS A 125 8.86 -0.44 -11.04
N LEU A 126 9.73 -0.33 -12.06
CA LEU A 126 11.16 -0.17 -11.85
C LEU A 126 11.47 1.29 -11.48
N ASN A 127 12.03 1.51 -10.29
CA ASN A 127 12.40 2.84 -9.78
C ASN A 127 11.27 3.90 -9.91
N PRO A 128 10.09 3.64 -9.34
CA PRO A 128 8.96 4.58 -9.39
C PRO A 128 9.34 5.90 -8.70
N ASP A 129 8.84 7.02 -9.24
CA ASP A 129 8.86 8.29 -8.53
C ASP A 129 7.77 8.26 -7.44
N ARG A 130 8.22 8.08 -6.20
CA ARG A 130 7.35 7.95 -5.02
C ARG A 130 6.80 9.30 -4.58
N ASP A 131 7.63 10.33 -4.65
CA ASP A 131 7.30 11.68 -4.21
C ASP A 131 6.38 12.40 -5.20
N GLY A 132 6.44 12.02 -6.48
CA GLY A 132 5.55 12.50 -7.53
C GLY A 132 4.19 11.79 -7.62
N LEU A 133 3.95 10.76 -6.82
CA LEU A 133 2.72 9.97 -6.86
C LEU A 133 1.56 10.76 -6.22
N PRO A 134 0.41 10.93 -6.89
CA PRO A 134 -0.68 11.71 -6.35
C PRO A 134 -1.26 11.05 -5.08
N TYR A 135 -1.66 11.86 -4.10
CA TYR A 135 -2.30 11.42 -2.85
C TYR A 135 -1.47 10.44 -1.99
N TRP A 136 -0.17 10.33 -2.24
CA TRP A 136 0.74 9.40 -1.58
C TRP A 136 2.01 10.09 -1.05
N PRO A 137 2.47 9.78 0.18
CA PRO A 137 1.70 9.09 1.22
C PRO A 137 0.45 9.90 1.58
N THR A 138 -0.55 9.23 2.17
CA THR A 138 -1.75 9.93 2.63
C THR A 138 -1.37 10.96 3.71
N PRO A 139 -1.85 12.22 3.66
CA PRO A 139 -1.61 13.18 4.73
C PRO A 139 -2.31 12.77 6.02
N ASP A 140 -1.83 13.27 7.15
CA ASP A 140 -2.44 12.97 8.46
C ASP A 140 -3.84 13.61 8.58
N ASP A 141 -4.71 12.95 9.35
CA ASP A 141 -6.04 13.44 9.76
C ASP A 141 -6.99 13.82 8.61
N VAL A 142 -6.81 13.22 7.43
CA VAL A 142 -7.72 13.44 6.29
C VAL A 142 -8.95 12.53 6.35
N PRO A 143 -10.12 13.01 5.89
CA PRO A 143 -11.34 12.21 5.83
C PRO A 143 -11.16 10.95 4.99
N ASP A 144 -11.82 9.84 5.38
CA ASP A 144 -11.79 8.57 4.64
C ASP A 144 -10.37 7.98 4.50
N SER A 145 -9.41 8.42 5.32
CA SER A 145 -8.08 7.84 5.36
C SER A 145 -8.10 6.40 5.84
N CYS A 146 -7.17 5.59 5.35
CA CYS A 146 -6.97 4.26 5.90
C CYS A 146 -6.55 4.34 7.38
N SER A 147 -7.14 3.47 8.21
CA SER A 147 -6.79 3.25 9.63
C SER A 147 -5.30 3.00 9.89
N CYS A 148 -4.55 2.64 8.86
CA CYS A 148 -3.11 2.46 8.85
C CYS A 148 -2.58 3.11 7.57
N ASN A 149 -1.70 4.10 7.72
CA ASN A 149 -1.10 4.79 6.61
C ASN A 149 0.04 3.95 6.03
N THR A 150 -0.29 3.07 5.09
CA THR A 150 0.69 2.16 4.49
C THR A 150 1.73 2.91 3.66
N GLY A 151 1.41 4.11 3.18
CA GLY A 151 2.39 4.98 2.52
C GLY A 151 3.49 5.49 3.43
N GLN A 152 3.17 5.78 4.69
CA GLN A 152 4.22 6.10 5.67
C GLN A 152 5.09 4.89 6.02
N ILE A 153 4.52 3.68 6.10
CA ILE A 153 5.30 2.45 6.30
C ILE A 153 6.25 2.25 5.10
N GLU A 154 5.72 2.31 3.89
CA GLU A 154 6.48 2.11 2.67
C GLU A 154 7.63 3.11 2.56
N GLN A 155 7.36 4.40 2.83
CA GLN A 155 8.39 5.44 2.85
C GLN A 155 9.49 5.13 3.87
N LYS A 156 9.14 4.67 5.08
CA LYS A 156 10.13 4.25 6.09
C LYS A 156 10.98 3.09 5.59
N LEU A 157 10.38 2.07 5.00
CA LEU A 157 11.10 0.91 4.44
C LEU A 157 12.05 1.32 3.32
N TYR A 158 11.61 2.24 2.44
CA TYR A 158 12.44 2.80 1.39
C TYR A 158 13.68 3.52 1.95
N LEU A 159 13.50 4.37 2.96
CA LEU A 159 14.60 5.08 3.62
C LEU A 159 15.56 4.14 4.35
N ILE A 160 15.03 3.11 5.03
CA ILE A 160 15.86 2.07 5.68
C ILE A 160 16.73 1.36 4.65
N ASN A 161 16.17 1.00 3.49
CA ASN A 161 16.93 0.31 2.45
C ASN A 161 18.00 1.22 1.82
N ASN A 162 17.69 2.49 1.59
CA ASN A 162 18.71 3.47 1.17
C ASN A 162 19.84 3.58 2.20
N GLN A 163 19.49 3.64 3.50
CA GLN A 163 20.48 3.68 4.56
C GLN A 163 21.31 2.40 4.64
N MET A 164 20.71 1.23 4.38
CA MET A 164 21.46 -0.02 4.29
C MET A 164 22.51 0.06 3.18
N ASN A 165 22.15 0.53 1.97
CA ASN A 165 23.11 0.74 0.89
C ASN A 165 24.22 1.72 1.30
N THR A 166 23.89 2.81 2.00
CA THR A 166 24.89 3.75 2.54
C THR A 166 25.78 3.10 3.59
N CYS A 167 25.22 2.31 4.50
CA CYS A 167 25.94 1.62 5.57
C CYS A 167 26.97 0.66 4.97
N SER A 168 26.54 -0.20 4.05
CA SER A 168 27.38 -1.20 3.40
C SER A 168 28.44 -0.62 2.47
N ASN A 169 28.21 0.59 1.92
CA ASN A 169 29.17 1.27 1.05
C ASN A 169 30.03 2.32 1.77
N ASN A 170 29.94 2.45 3.10
CA ASN A 170 30.68 3.47 3.83
C ASN A 170 32.19 3.18 3.85
N GLN A 171 32.89 3.74 2.86
CA GLN A 171 34.32 3.57 2.64
C GLN A 171 35.20 4.11 3.78
N THR A 172 34.68 4.98 4.65
CA THR A 172 35.47 5.51 5.79
C THR A 172 35.59 4.46 6.89
N ASN A 173 34.49 3.78 7.19
CA ASN A 173 34.48 2.64 8.10
C ASN A 173 35.20 1.45 7.47
N ILE A 174 34.93 1.14 6.20
CA ILE A 174 35.66 0.07 5.48
C ILE A 174 37.16 0.37 5.40
N GLY A 175 37.56 1.62 5.12
CA GLY A 175 38.94 2.06 5.02
C GLY A 175 39.73 2.04 6.33
N GLN A 176 39.07 2.21 7.47
CA GLN A 176 39.67 1.98 8.80
C GLN A 176 39.79 0.49 9.13
N VAL A 177 38.89 -0.33 8.59
CA VAL A 177 38.77 -1.78 8.84
C VAL A 177 39.56 -2.63 7.81
N MET A 178 40.03 -1.99 6.74
CA MET A 178 40.69 -2.55 5.54
C MET A 178 41.99 -3.33 5.77
N THR A 179 42.45 -3.46 7.01
CA THR A 179 43.58 -4.33 7.35
C THR A 179 43.17 -5.78 7.59
N ASN A 180 41.87 -6.09 7.72
CA ASN A 180 41.37 -7.45 7.97
C ASN A 180 40.02 -7.71 7.26
N VAL A 181 39.97 -8.73 6.41
CA VAL A 181 38.75 -9.19 5.70
C VAL A 181 37.64 -9.56 6.68
N ASP A 182 37.98 -10.20 7.82
CA ASP A 182 36.99 -10.64 8.81
C ASP A 182 36.21 -9.45 9.39
N ALA A 183 36.88 -8.31 9.57
CA ALA A 183 36.26 -7.13 10.15
C ALA A 183 35.39 -6.38 9.13
N ILE A 184 35.69 -6.48 7.83
CA ILE A 184 34.82 -5.98 6.75
C ILE A 184 33.53 -6.79 6.72
N THR A 185 33.65 -8.12 6.76
CA THR A 185 32.49 -9.03 6.79
C THR A 185 31.64 -8.81 8.04
N GLU A 186 32.27 -8.64 9.20
CA GLU A 186 31.55 -8.35 10.45
C GLU A 186 30.75 -7.04 10.37
N TYR A 187 31.35 -5.98 9.83
CA TYR A 187 30.68 -4.69 9.65
C TYR A 187 29.53 -4.77 8.64
N ALA A 188 29.74 -5.48 7.52
CA ALA A 188 28.68 -5.69 6.52
C ALA A 188 27.48 -6.45 7.12
N GLN A 189 27.75 -7.48 7.92
CA GLN A 189 26.70 -8.23 8.62
C GLN A 189 25.97 -7.36 9.65
N ALA A 190 26.69 -6.46 10.35
CA ALA A 190 26.05 -5.50 11.25
C ALA A 190 25.09 -4.55 10.52
N CYS A 191 25.47 -4.03 9.34
CA CYS A 191 24.58 -3.23 8.50
C CYS A 191 23.31 -3.99 8.09
N ILE A 192 23.44 -5.26 7.70
CA ILE A 192 22.30 -6.13 7.33
C ILE A 192 21.40 -6.38 8.56
N CYS A 193 21.99 -6.73 9.69
CA CYS A 193 21.24 -7.03 10.89
C CYS A 193 20.50 -5.80 11.44
N CYS A 194 21.14 -4.63 11.42
CA CYS A 194 20.51 -3.37 11.78
C CYS A 194 19.40 -2.97 10.80
N SER A 195 19.54 -3.24 9.49
CA SER A 195 18.46 -2.99 8.53
C SER A 195 17.26 -3.92 8.74
N PHE A 196 17.47 -5.21 9.04
CA PHE A 196 16.38 -6.13 9.39
C PHE A 196 15.66 -5.70 10.67
N SER A 197 16.42 -5.34 11.69
CA SER A 197 15.88 -4.83 12.95
C SER A 197 15.08 -3.55 12.73
N ALA A 198 15.55 -2.66 11.86
CA ALA A 198 14.84 -1.45 11.46
C ALA A 198 13.54 -1.74 10.70
N ILE A 199 13.55 -2.70 9.76
CA ILE A 199 12.36 -3.14 9.03
C ILE A 199 11.31 -3.67 10.01
N ILE A 200 11.69 -4.55 10.94
CA ILE A 200 10.77 -5.06 11.98
C ILE A 200 10.19 -3.90 12.80
N SER A 201 11.01 -2.90 13.10
CA SER A 201 10.58 -1.73 13.88
C SER A 201 9.64 -0.80 13.10
N ALA A 202 9.71 -0.76 11.78
CA ALA A 202 8.74 -0.03 10.95
C ALA A 202 7.32 -0.63 11.04
N TYR A 203 7.22 -1.93 11.34
CA TYR A 203 5.97 -2.66 11.57
C TYR A 203 5.58 -2.74 13.05
N ASP A 204 6.38 -2.17 13.96
CA ASP A 204 6.12 -2.23 15.39
C ASP A 204 4.82 -1.50 15.74
N PRO A 205 3.85 -2.21 16.34
CA PRO A 205 2.63 -1.60 16.74
C PRO A 205 2.74 -0.72 18.00
N THR A 206 3.83 -0.76 18.74
CA THR A 206 3.92 -0.02 20.01
C THR A 206 4.27 1.46 19.77
N PRO A 207 3.37 2.43 20.06
CA PRO A 207 3.76 3.82 20.11
C PRO A 207 4.77 4.01 21.24
N GLU A 208 5.79 4.83 21.03
CA GLU A 208 6.83 5.19 22.02
C GLU A 208 6.30 6.04 23.19
N LEU A 209 5.15 5.70 23.77
CA LEU A 209 4.64 6.38 24.96
C LEU A 209 4.35 5.42 26.12
N LYS A 210 5.44 4.93 26.69
CA LYS A 210 5.60 4.73 28.14
C LYS A 210 7.06 5.11 28.42
N GLU A 211 7.40 6.30 28.89
CA GLU A 211 6.91 6.95 30.10
C GLU A 211 7.11 8.47 29.99
N HIS A 212 6.06 9.27 30.12
CA HIS A 212 6.07 10.51 30.93
C HIS A 212 4.65 11.08 31.00
N PHE A 213 4.09 10.95 32.21
CA PHE A 213 2.89 11.59 32.71
C PHE A 213 2.87 13.11 32.42
N PHE A 214 1.69 13.66 32.08
CA PHE A 214 1.28 15.08 32.14
C PHE A 214 1.82 16.08 31.09
N THR A 215 1.08 16.31 30.00
CA THR A 215 0.25 17.54 29.83
C THR A 215 -0.71 17.40 28.63
N PHE A 216 -2.01 17.55 28.91
CA PHE A 216 -3.10 16.82 28.24
C PHE A 216 -3.85 17.62 27.14
N LEU A 217 -3.28 18.66 26.51
CA LEU A 217 -4.02 19.40 25.46
C LEU A 217 -3.19 19.92 24.28
N LEU A 218 -1.86 19.82 24.32
CA LEU A 218 -0.99 20.26 23.22
C LEU A 218 -0.31 19.09 22.47
N LEU A 219 -0.42 17.87 23.00
CA LEU A 219 0.28 16.69 22.45
C LEU A 219 -0.51 15.95 21.37
N MET A 220 -1.81 16.21 21.20
CA MET A 220 -2.62 15.61 20.11
C MET A 220 -2.19 16.05 18.71
N MET A 221 -1.34 17.07 18.57
CA MET A 221 -0.76 17.48 17.27
C MET A 221 0.61 16.85 16.96
N LEU A 222 1.21 16.11 17.90
CA LEU A 222 2.55 15.51 17.73
C LEU A 222 2.52 13.97 17.68
N PHE A 223 1.34 13.35 17.86
CA PHE A 223 1.19 11.89 17.91
C PHE A 223 1.00 11.21 16.55
N SER A 224 0.68 11.94 15.48
CA SER A 224 0.30 11.34 14.20
C SER A 224 1.45 10.59 13.48
N ILE A 225 2.69 10.77 13.93
CA ILE A 225 3.88 10.29 13.21
C ILE A 225 4.46 8.97 13.81
N TRP A 226 4.10 8.59 15.04
CA TRP A 226 4.78 7.49 15.77
C TRP A 226 3.78 6.48 16.35
N GLY A 227 3.76 5.31 15.70
CA GLY A 227 2.74 4.27 15.81
C GLY A 227 1.87 4.25 14.55
N THR A 228 2.47 4.07 13.36
CA THR A 228 1.77 4.20 12.07
C THR A 228 0.62 3.20 11.95
N CYS A 229 0.78 1.98 12.47
CA CYS A 229 -0.23 0.91 12.42
C CYS A 229 -0.23 0.03 13.68
N PRO A 230 -0.67 0.56 14.84
CA PRO A 230 -0.43 -0.02 16.16
C PRO A 230 -1.32 -1.21 16.52
N ASP A 231 -2.43 -1.38 15.83
CA ASP A 231 -3.34 -2.50 16.09
C ASP A 231 -3.47 -3.42 14.88
N THR A 232 -2.90 -3.04 13.73
CA THR A 232 -3.08 -3.72 12.47
C THR A 232 -2.32 -5.04 12.45
N GLN A 233 -2.96 -6.09 11.96
CA GLN A 233 -2.30 -7.37 11.78
C GLN A 233 -1.13 -7.25 10.79
N PRO A 234 0.11 -7.61 11.15
CA PRO A 234 1.29 -7.40 10.29
C PRO A 234 1.24 -8.13 8.95
N SER A 235 0.54 -9.28 8.86
CA SER A 235 0.34 -10.00 7.60
C SER A 235 -0.46 -9.19 6.58
N LEU A 236 -1.35 -8.30 7.02
CA LEU A 236 -2.06 -7.36 6.15
C LEU A 236 -1.17 -6.23 5.62
N LEU A 237 0.07 -6.14 6.10
CA LEU A 237 1.10 -5.17 5.70
C LEU A 237 2.30 -5.85 5.03
N ALA A 238 2.13 -7.09 4.56
CA ALA A 238 3.18 -7.93 3.94
C ALA A 238 4.31 -8.38 4.86
N ALA A 239 4.19 -8.25 6.19
CA ALA A 239 5.28 -8.64 7.08
C ALA A 239 5.74 -10.09 6.82
N ASP A 240 4.81 -11.01 6.56
CA ASP A 240 5.11 -12.40 6.21
C ASP A 240 5.98 -12.53 4.95
N GLU A 241 5.75 -11.70 3.94
CA GLU A 241 6.54 -11.68 2.70
C GLU A 241 7.95 -11.15 2.94
N TRP A 242 8.12 -10.16 3.84
CA TRP A 242 9.44 -9.72 4.30
C TRP A 242 10.16 -10.81 5.09
N PHE A 243 9.46 -11.53 5.96
CA PHE A 243 10.04 -12.65 6.70
C PHE A 243 10.51 -13.77 5.77
N VAL A 244 9.64 -14.23 4.86
CA VAL A 244 9.96 -15.33 3.95
C VAL A 244 10.96 -14.92 2.86
N GLY A 245 10.78 -13.73 2.29
CA GLY A 245 11.54 -13.26 1.13
C GLY A 245 12.88 -12.63 1.47
N LEU A 246 13.05 -12.14 2.71
CA LEU A 246 14.25 -11.39 3.09
C LEU A 246 14.88 -11.81 4.41
N LEU A 247 14.16 -11.75 5.53
CA LEU A 247 14.78 -11.97 6.84
C LEU A 247 15.23 -13.42 7.04
N ASN A 248 14.43 -14.41 6.60
CA ASN A 248 14.79 -15.82 6.71
C ASN A 248 15.99 -16.17 5.81
N PRO A 249 16.01 -15.84 4.51
CA PRO A 249 17.20 -16.03 3.67
C PRO A 249 18.41 -15.22 4.15
N GLY A 250 18.18 -14.07 4.77
CA GLY A 250 19.22 -13.20 5.33
C GLY A 250 19.77 -13.65 6.68
N HIS A 251 19.34 -14.81 7.20
CA HIS A 251 19.80 -15.35 8.47
C HIS A 251 19.53 -14.44 9.68
N TRP A 252 18.31 -13.87 9.76
CA TRP A 252 17.89 -13.02 10.88
C TRP A 252 18.23 -13.61 12.26
N GLU A 253 18.04 -14.90 12.47
CA GLU A 253 18.33 -15.57 13.75
C GLU A 253 19.78 -15.44 14.20
N ASP A 254 20.72 -15.20 13.27
CA ASP A 254 22.15 -15.03 13.56
C ASP A 254 22.51 -13.57 13.89
N CYS A 255 21.55 -12.64 13.86
CA CYS A 255 21.80 -11.21 14.04
C CYS A 255 22.02 -10.74 15.48
N GLY A 256 21.70 -11.57 16.48
CA GLY A 256 21.78 -11.20 17.90
C GLY A 256 23.14 -10.58 18.31
N PRO A 257 24.28 -11.24 18.05
CA PRO A 257 25.60 -10.72 18.42
C PRO A 257 25.95 -9.38 17.77
N TYR A 258 25.48 -9.14 16.54
CA TYR A 258 25.74 -7.90 15.81
C TYR A 258 24.94 -6.73 16.39
N LEU A 259 23.67 -6.98 16.72
CA LEU A 259 22.77 -5.99 17.32
C LEU A 259 23.17 -5.63 18.76
N GLU A 260 23.83 -6.55 19.48
CA GLU A 260 24.42 -6.24 20.80
C GLU A 260 25.73 -5.45 20.68
N LYS A 261 26.51 -5.69 19.62
CA LYS A 261 27.84 -5.08 19.44
C LYS A 261 27.78 -3.69 18.82
N TYR A 262 26.85 -3.43 17.91
CA TYR A 262 26.80 -2.19 17.13
C TYR A 262 25.57 -1.36 17.49
N ASP A 263 25.77 -0.05 17.68
CA ASP A 263 24.65 0.89 17.79
C ASP A 263 24.06 1.14 16.40
N CYS A 264 22.96 0.46 16.08
CA CYS A 264 22.26 0.65 14.82
C CYS A 264 21.81 2.10 14.60
N ALA A 265 21.41 2.80 15.67
CA ALA A 265 20.88 4.15 15.57
C ALA A 265 21.99 5.17 15.33
N GLY A 266 23.00 5.16 16.20
CA GLY A 266 24.12 6.10 16.20
C GLY A 266 25.23 5.72 15.23
N ASP A 267 25.87 4.56 15.44
CA ASP A 267 27.07 4.15 14.71
C ASP A 267 26.77 3.82 13.24
N LEU A 268 25.67 3.11 12.99
CA LEU A 268 25.27 2.70 11.64
C LEU A 268 24.20 3.60 11.03
N GLY A 269 23.68 4.56 11.80
CA GLY A 269 22.92 5.69 11.28
C GLY A 269 21.47 5.40 10.88
N PHE A 270 20.89 4.26 11.28
CA PHE A 270 19.48 3.93 11.03
C PHE A 270 18.52 4.78 11.86
N GLY A 271 19.00 5.51 12.87
CA GLY A 271 18.18 6.42 13.68
C GLY A 271 18.04 7.83 13.11
N ARG A 272 18.73 8.15 12.01
CA ARG A 272 18.59 9.48 11.40
C ARG A 272 17.24 9.64 10.71
N ALA A 273 16.71 10.86 10.70
CA ALA A 273 15.44 11.16 10.06
C ALA A 273 15.44 10.83 8.55
N ASP A 274 16.56 11.03 7.87
CA ASP A 274 16.76 10.67 6.46
C ASP A 274 16.96 9.16 6.22
N ALA A 275 16.98 8.35 7.28
CA ALA A 275 17.10 6.89 7.27
C ALA A 275 15.84 6.17 7.82
N GLY A 276 14.72 6.88 7.93
CA GLY A 276 13.47 6.36 8.47
C GLY A 276 13.25 6.64 9.95
N GLY A 277 14.21 7.29 10.63
CA GLY A 277 14.07 7.76 12.00
C GLY A 277 13.89 6.64 13.02
N ILE A 278 14.53 5.49 12.83
CA ILE A 278 14.29 4.31 13.66
C ILE A 278 14.96 4.45 15.02
N THR A 279 14.17 4.43 16.09
CA THR A 279 14.62 4.63 17.47
C THR A 279 14.68 3.33 18.27
N LYS A 280 13.97 2.30 17.81
CA LYS A 280 13.91 0.98 18.43
C LYS A 280 14.48 -0.05 17.48
N PHE A 281 15.23 -1.01 18.04
CA PHE A 281 15.85 -2.09 17.29
C PHE A 281 15.58 -3.39 18.05
N TYR A 282 14.87 -4.30 17.39
CA TYR A 282 14.56 -5.63 17.90
C TYR A 282 15.71 -6.61 17.68
N SER A 283 15.86 -7.57 18.58
CA SER A 283 16.77 -8.70 18.42
C SER A 283 15.99 -9.97 18.05
N PRO A 284 16.65 -11.00 17.50
CA PRO A 284 16.04 -12.32 17.37
C PRO A 284 15.42 -12.82 18.68
N GLY A 285 14.28 -13.48 18.58
CA GLY A 285 13.48 -13.94 19.73
C GLY A 285 12.72 -12.85 20.50
N ASN A 286 12.95 -11.57 20.22
CA ASN A 286 12.29 -10.44 20.90
C ASN A 286 11.44 -9.60 19.95
N LEU A 287 10.70 -10.23 19.04
CA LEU A 287 9.85 -9.51 18.07
C LEU A 287 8.71 -8.74 18.77
N PRO A 288 8.22 -7.64 18.16
CA PRO A 288 7.03 -6.95 18.64
C PRO A 288 5.83 -7.91 18.72
N ALA A 289 4.89 -7.62 19.63
CA ALA A 289 3.62 -8.31 19.64
C ALA A 289 2.82 -7.95 18.38
N ASN A 290 2.14 -8.92 17.76
CA ASN A 290 1.32 -8.65 16.58
C ASN A 290 0.04 -7.89 16.94
N GLY A 291 -0.31 -6.90 16.12
CA GLY A 291 -1.67 -6.38 16.05
C GLY A 291 -2.65 -7.45 15.56
N THR A 292 -3.95 -7.22 15.76
CA THR A 292 -5.02 -8.18 15.41
C THR A 292 -6.16 -7.58 14.60
N LYS A 293 -6.16 -6.26 14.37
CA LYS A 293 -7.22 -5.57 13.63
C LYS A 293 -6.98 -5.65 12.12
N SER A 294 -8.08 -5.70 11.39
CA SER A 294 -8.11 -5.50 9.94
C SER A 294 -7.86 -4.03 9.58
N LEU A 295 -7.62 -3.79 8.30
CA LEU A 295 -7.64 -2.44 7.74
C LEU A 295 -9.08 -2.00 7.51
N TYR A 296 -9.39 -0.77 7.88
CA TYR A 296 -10.66 -0.10 7.64
C TYR A 296 -10.42 1.37 7.27
N ASN A 297 -11.40 2.01 6.62
CA ASN A 297 -11.38 3.44 6.35
C ASN A 297 -12.00 4.21 7.51
N LEU A 298 -11.38 5.33 7.89
CA LEU A 298 -11.90 6.23 8.92
C LEU A 298 -13.16 6.95 8.43
N ASP A 299 -13.97 7.41 9.39
CA ASP A 299 -15.15 8.21 9.07
C ASP A 299 -14.78 9.52 8.36
N GLY A 300 -15.66 9.96 7.47
CA GLY A 300 -15.53 11.22 6.76
C GLY A 300 -15.74 11.06 5.27
N VAL A 301 -15.75 12.18 4.56
CA VAL A 301 -15.88 12.20 3.10
C VAL A 301 -15.01 13.31 2.56
N VAL A 302 -14.19 12.99 1.56
CA VAL A 302 -13.56 13.99 0.71
C VAL A 302 -14.65 14.54 -0.20
N SER A 303 -15.14 15.75 0.07
CA SER A 303 -16.32 16.33 -0.58
C SER A 303 -16.03 17.18 -1.82
N THR A 304 -14.75 17.48 -2.07
CA THR A 304 -14.28 18.20 -3.25
C THR A 304 -12.97 17.60 -3.75
N PRO A 305 -12.67 17.63 -5.06
CA PRO A 305 -11.41 17.11 -5.60
C PRO A 305 -10.20 17.82 -4.99
N VAL A 306 -9.31 17.07 -4.33
CA VAL A 306 -8.22 17.66 -3.53
C VAL A 306 -7.15 18.34 -4.41
N SER A 307 -6.96 17.84 -5.63
CA SER A 307 -5.98 18.38 -6.60
C SER A 307 -6.59 19.40 -7.59
N GLY A 308 -7.84 19.81 -7.38
CA GLY A 308 -8.59 20.64 -8.34
C GLY A 308 -9.12 19.86 -9.55
N ASP A 309 -9.74 20.57 -10.49
CA ASP A 309 -10.44 19.97 -11.63
C ASP A 309 -9.52 19.31 -12.65
N VAL A 310 -8.26 19.74 -12.72
CA VAL A 310 -7.23 19.17 -13.58
C VAL A 310 -5.91 19.17 -12.83
N PHE A 311 -5.25 18.02 -12.81
CA PHE A 311 -3.90 17.90 -12.24
C PHE A 311 -3.01 17.03 -13.14
N THR A 312 -1.71 17.10 -12.90
CA THR A 312 -0.72 16.32 -13.63
C THR A 312 0.22 15.61 -12.69
N TRP A 313 0.65 14.42 -13.05
CA TRP A 313 1.72 13.69 -12.37
C TRP A 313 2.60 12.97 -13.40
N THR A 314 3.79 12.53 -12.99
CA THR A 314 4.78 11.97 -13.92
C THR A 314 4.93 10.47 -13.74
N PHE A 315 4.65 9.72 -14.79
CA PHE A 315 4.95 8.30 -14.93
C PHE A 315 6.32 8.09 -15.58
N ALA A 316 7.08 7.07 -15.13
CA ALA A 316 8.36 6.66 -15.72
C ALA A 316 9.32 7.85 -16.00
N SER A 317 9.47 8.73 -15.00
CA SER A 317 10.37 9.90 -14.98
C SER A 317 10.17 10.96 -16.09
N SER A 318 9.23 10.76 -17.01
CA SER A 318 9.12 11.62 -18.20
C SER A 318 7.73 11.67 -18.85
N LEU A 319 6.88 10.67 -18.65
CA LEU A 319 5.53 10.65 -19.23
C LEU A 319 4.58 11.42 -18.31
N VAL A 320 4.15 12.60 -18.74
CA VAL A 320 3.19 13.41 -17.97
C VAL A 320 1.78 12.88 -18.18
N HIS A 321 1.16 12.40 -17.12
CA HIS A 321 -0.26 12.06 -17.06
C HIS A 321 -1.03 13.33 -16.73
N THR A 322 -2.06 13.65 -17.52
CA THR A 322 -2.98 14.75 -17.24
C THR A 322 -4.33 14.16 -16.88
N VAL A 323 -4.74 14.34 -15.63
CA VAL A 323 -5.99 13.81 -15.10
C VAL A 323 -6.97 14.96 -15.00
N THR A 324 -8.11 14.82 -15.67
CA THR A 324 -9.25 15.75 -15.56
C THR A 324 -10.32 15.08 -14.74
N VAL A 325 -10.74 15.74 -13.67
CA VAL A 325 -11.78 15.23 -12.77
C VAL A 325 -13.11 15.14 -13.50
N SER A 326 -13.70 13.95 -13.46
CA SER A 326 -15.11 13.75 -13.77
C SER A 326 -15.95 14.18 -12.57
N SER A 327 -17.11 14.78 -12.83
CA SER A 327 -18.11 15.06 -11.78
C SER A 327 -17.61 15.94 -10.62
N ALA A 328 -16.83 16.99 -10.91
CA ALA A 328 -16.32 17.92 -9.89
C ALA A 328 -17.42 18.54 -9.01
N ASP A 329 -18.64 18.68 -9.54
CA ASP A 329 -19.84 19.17 -8.84
C ASP A 329 -20.64 18.07 -8.10
N ALA A 330 -20.20 16.81 -8.14
CA ALA A 330 -20.90 15.72 -7.46
C ALA A 330 -20.83 15.90 -5.93
N THR A 331 -21.98 15.76 -5.27
CA THR A 331 -22.02 15.63 -3.82
C THR A 331 -21.66 14.20 -3.47
N ALA A 332 -20.39 13.97 -3.14
CA ALA A 332 -19.95 12.68 -2.62
C ALA A 332 -20.73 12.38 -1.32
N THR A 333 -21.59 11.37 -1.36
CA THR A 333 -22.22 10.85 -0.14
C THR A 333 -21.32 9.77 0.43
N GLY A 334 -21.03 9.85 1.72
CA GLY A 334 -20.38 8.78 2.46
C GLY A 334 -21.29 7.56 2.43
N ALA A 335 -21.06 6.65 1.49
CA ALA A 335 -21.77 5.39 1.45
C ALA A 335 -21.28 4.54 2.62
N LYS A 336 -22.07 4.49 3.69
CA LYS A 336 -22.00 3.38 4.64
C LYS A 336 -22.41 2.13 3.87
N ALA A 337 -21.60 1.06 3.91
CA ALA A 337 -22.04 -0.24 3.42
C ALA A 337 -23.35 -0.61 4.13
N SER A 338 -24.48 -0.49 3.43
CA SER A 338 -25.78 -0.89 3.93
C SER A 338 -26.00 -2.34 3.56
N GLY A 339 -25.76 -3.24 4.51
CA GLY A 339 -26.21 -4.62 4.41
C GLY A 339 -27.74 -4.74 4.48
N GLY A 340 -28.33 -5.35 3.44
CA GLY A 340 -29.45 -6.30 3.55
C GLY A 340 -30.88 -5.80 3.33
N ASN A 341 -31.67 -6.59 2.57
CA ASN A 341 -32.85 -7.32 3.08
C ASN A 341 -33.38 -8.28 1.98
N ASP A 342 -33.89 -9.48 2.31
CA ASP A 342 -35.23 -9.73 2.89
C ASP A 342 -35.30 -11.19 3.47
N VAL A 343 -36.01 -11.59 4.55
CA VAL A 343 -37.47 -11.60 4.80
C VAL A 343 -37.80 -12.01 6.28
N THR A 344 -38.73 -11.26 6.95
CA THR A 344 -39.75 -11.60 8.01
C THR A 344 -39.26 -12.14 9.39
N ALA A 345 -39.72 -11.73 10.60
CA ALA A 345 -41.05 -11.39 11.11
C ALA A 345 -41.02 -10.61 12.45
N THR A 346 -42.13 -9.93 12.72
CA THR A 346 -42.57 -9.15 13.89
C THR A 346 -42.18 -9.63 15.30
N GLY A 347 -41.76 -8.68 16.16
CA GLY A 347 -41.74 -8.83 17.62
C GLY A 347 -41.29 -7.55 18.34
N THR A 348 -42.22 -6.88 19.02
CA THR A 348 -42.03 -5.65 19.81
C THR A 348 -40.98 -5.80 20.92
N GLY A 349 -40.01 -4.89 21.00
CA GLY A 349 -39.06 -4.81 22.11
C GLY A 349 -38.14 -3.59 22.04
N THR A 350 -38.20 -2.79 23.09
CA THR A 350 -37.57 -1.49 23.36
C THR A 350 -36.06 -1.36 23.05
N SER A 351 -35.69 -0.15 22.64
CA SER A 351 -34.37 0.41 22.36
C SER A 351 -33.24 0.00 23.30
N THR A 352 -32.08 -0.35 22.75
CA THR A 352 -30.75 -0.01 23.30
C THR A 352 -29.75 0.05 22.14
N ALA A 353 -29.21 1.23 21.90
CA ALA A 353 -28.10 1.46 20.97
C ALA A 353 -26.82 0.83 21.52
N THR A 354 -26.02 0.16 20.68
CA THR A 354 -24.54 0.08 20.69
C THR A 354 -24.09 -0.85 19.54
N GLY A 355 -23.12 -0.40 18.73
CA GLY A 355 -22.37 -1.23 17.78
C GLY A 355 -22.59 -0.86 16.31
N THR A 356 -21.79 0.07 15.80
CA THR A 356 -21.57 0.21 14.34
C THR A 356 -20.60 -0.89 13.93
N ALA A 357 -21.02 -1.78 13.03
CA ALA A 357 -20.12 -2.75 12.41
C ALA A 357 -19.15 -2.02 11.46
N GLU A 358 -17.86 -2.21 11.70
CA GLU A 358 -16.76 -1.81 10.81
C GLU A 358 -16.76 -2.74 9.58
N SER A 359 -16.57 -2.16 8.40
CA SER A 359 -16.45 -2.93 7.15
C SER A 359 -14.98 -3.29 6.93
N ASP A 360 -14.65 -4.57 6.97
CA ASP A 360 -13.31 -5.08 6.70
C ASP A 360 -12.88 -4.80 5.25
N VAL A 361 -11.71 -4.19 5.04
CA VAL A 361 -11.10 -4.01 3.71
C VAL A 361 -10.49 -5.33 3.23
N LYS A 362 -10.54 -5.59 1.91
CA LYS A 362 -10.04 -6.81 1.25
C LYS A 362 -8.57 -7.10 1.61
N SER A 363 -8.24 -8.39 1.80
CA SER A 363 -6.93 -8.94 2.18
C SER A 363 -5.77 -8.74 1.19
N GLY A 364 -5.79 -7.72 0.32
CA GLY A 364 -4.80 -7.50 -0.74
C GLY A 364 -3.76 -6.41 -0.46
N VAL A 365 -4.01 -5.47 0.47
CA VAL A 365 -3.11 -4.32 0.72
C VAL A 365 -1.70 -4.79 1.11
N GLY A 366 -1.59 -5.91 1.83
CA GLY A 366 -0.31 -6.54 2.18
C GLY A 366 0.37 -7.22 1.00
N SER A 367 -0.36 -7.85 0.08
CA SER A 367 0.26 -8.49 -1.10
C SER A 367 0.94 -7.51 -2.07
N SER A 368 0.70 -6.21 -1.89
CA SER A 368 1.26 -5.10 -2.66
C SER A 368 2.46 -4.43 -1.97
N LEU A 369 2.73 -4.73 -0.69
CA LEU A 369 3.92 -4.31 0.07
C LEU A 369 5.06 -5.36 -0.06
N ARG A 370 5.07 -6.09 -1.19
CA ARG A 370 6.09 -7.10 -1.54
C ARG A 370 7.48 -6.55 -1.38
N VAL A 371 8.41 -7.40 -0.95
CA VAL A 371 9.84 -7.07 -0.93
C VAL A 371 10.24 -6.64 -2.36
N PRO A 372 10.55 -5.36 -2.59
CA PRO A 372 10.87 -4.92 -3.92
C PRO A 372 12.11 -5.65 -4.43
N SER A 373 12.16 -5.97 -5.72
CA SER A 373 13.26 -6.75 -6.32
C SER A 373 14.64 -6.12 -6.09
N TRP A 374 14.71 -4.80 -5.96
CA TRP A 374 15.95 -4.07 -5.65
C TRP A 374 16.42 -4.28 -4.20
N THR A 375 15.52 -4.45 -3.23
CA THR A 375 15.87 -4.79 -1.83
C THR A 375 16.55 -6.15 -1.75
N ILE A 376 16.01 -7.14 -2.48
CA ILE A 376 16.60 -8.47 -2.62
C ILE A 376 17.98 -8.35 -3.28
N ALA A 377 18.10 -7.67 -4.42
CA ALA A 377 19.36 -7.54 -5.15
C ALA A 377 20.48 -6.86 -4.32
N SER A 378 20.15 -5.80 -3.57
CA SER A 378 21.11 -5.11 -2.70
C SER A 378 21.65 -6.03 -1.60
N ILE A 379 20.78 -6.83 -0.95
CA ILE A 379 21.17 -7.67 0.19
C ILE A 379 21.91 -8.94 -0.27
N PHE A 380 21.42 -9.60 -1.31
CA PHE A 380 22.10 -10.77 -1.87
C PHE A 380 23.44 -10.42 -2.50
N GLY A 381 23.59 -9.21 -3.08
CA GLY A 381 24.89 -8.71 -3.54
C GLY A 381 25.91 -8.60 -2.40
N ILE A 382 25.51 -8.07 -1.24
CA ILE A 382 26.37 -7.94 -0.06
C ILE A 382 26.67 -9.31 0.56
N LEU A 383 25.68 -10.21 0.66
CA LEU A 383 25.88 -11.57 1.16
C LEU A 383 26.87 -12.36 0.28
N ALA A 384 26.76 -12.25 -1.05
CA ALA A 384 27.71 -12.89 -1.97
C ALA A 384 29.15 -12.38 -1.77
N LEU A 385 29.33 -11.07 -1.52
CA LEU A 385 30.62 -10.46 -1.20
C LEU A 385 31.18 -10.94 0.16
N SER A 386 30.33 -11.30 1.12
CA SER A 386 30.74 -11.80 2.44
C SER A 386 31.15 -13.28 2.47
N THR A 387 30.81 -14.05 1.43
CA THR A 387 31.13 -15.48 1.30
C THR A 387 32.36 -15.79 0.42
N LEU A 388 32.97 -14.75 -0.17
CA LEU A 388 34.21 -14.81 -0.94
C LEU A 388 35.40 -14.42 -0.06
#